data_AF-A0A645F320-F1
#
_entry.id   AF-A0A645F320-F1
#
_cell.length_a   1.000
_cell.length_b   1.000
_cell.length_c   1.000
_cell.angle_alpha   90.00
_cell.angle_beta   90.00
_cell.angle_gamma   90.00
#
_symmetry.space_group_name_H-M   'P 1'
#
loop_
_entity.id
_entity.type
_entity.pdbx_description
1 polymer ?
#
loop_
_entity_poly.entity_id
_entity_poly.type
_entity_poly.pdbx_seq_one_letter_code
_entity_poly.pdbx_strand_id
1 'polypeptide(L)'
;MAGIVPLKSPGMAKFMTANVPGIFVPDDQIERLKAAGKGNYVQEGIKMAGEFIKQLKEENLCDGVHIMAIGAEENVPKILDEAGL
;
A
#
# COMPACT_ATOMS: atom_id res chain seq x y z
N MET A 1 -16.08 4.06 -1.83
CA MET A 1 -14.74 4.51 -1.35
C MET A 1 -13.95 3.28 -0.92
N ALA A 2 -12.66 3.20 -1.26
CA ALA A 2 -11.76 2.13 -0.82
C ALA A 2 -10.78 2.64 0.25
N GLY A 3 -10.49 1.82 1.26
CA GLY A 3 -9.49 2.12 2.29
C GLY A 3 -8.11 1.56 1.91
N ILE A 4 -7.07 2.40 1.94
CA ILE A 4 -5.70 2.02 1.55
C ILE A 4 -4.77 2.16 2.74
N VAL A 5 -4.08 1.07 3.12
CA VAL A 5 -2.98 1.10 4.09
C VAL A 5 -1.66 0.81 3.37
N PRO A 6 -0.78 1.82 3.19
CA PRO A 6 0.54 1.60 2.57
C PRO A 6 1.43 0.71 3.44
N LEU A 7 2.04 -0.32 2.84
CA LEU A 7 2.91 -1.25 3.55
C LEU A 7 4.33 -0.70 3.64
N LYS A 8 4.88 -0.55 4.85
CA LYS A 8 6.24 0.00 5.05
C LYS A 8 7.34 -1.06 5.09
N SER A 9 6.97 -2.34 5.24
CA SER A 9 7.90 -3.48 5.27
C SER A 9 7.17 -4.83 5.18
N PRO A 10 7.87 -5.92 4.82
CA PRO A 10 7.35 -7.28 4.95
C PRO A 10 6.95 -7.63 6.39
N GLY A 11 7.65 -7.08 7.38
CA GLY A 11 7.33 -7.29 8.81
C GLY A 11 5.99 -6.66 9.19
N MET A 12 5.73 -5.44 8.73
CA MET A 12 4.43 -4.77 8.90
C MET A 12 3.31 -5.59 8.24
N ALA A 13 3.50 -6.05 7.00
CA ALA A 13 2.51 -6.86 6.29
C ALA A 13 2.13 -8.13 7.07
N LYS A 14 3.14 -8.88 7.55
CA LYS A 14 2.92 -10.06 8.39
C LYS A 14 2.23 -9.74 9.71
N PHE A 15 2.63 -8.64 10.35
CA PHE A 15 2.01 -8.18 11.60
C PHE A 15 0.53 -7.86 11.41
N MET A 16 0.18 -7.17 10.32
CA MET A 16 -1.20 -6.82 10.00
C MET A 16 -2.08 -8.06 9.83
N THR A 17 -1.63 -9.03 9.03
CA THR A 17 -2.35 -10.31 8.86
C THR A 17 -2.54 -11.05 10.18
N ALA A 18 -1.54 -11.05 11.07
CA ALA A 18 -1.59 -11.81 12.31
C ALA A 18 -2.37 -11.12 13.45
N ASN A 19 -2.45 -9.79 13.45
CA ASN A 19 -2.90 -9.03 14.63
C ASN A 19 -4.05 -8.07 14.36
N VAL A 20 -4.39 -7.78 13.09
CA VAL A 20 -5.49 -6.86 12.77
C VAL A 20 -6.68 -7.64 12.21
N PRO A 21 -7.79 -7.75 12.97
CA PRO A 21 -8.97 -8.48 12.51
C PRO A 21 -9.48 -7.98 11.16
N GLY A 22 -9.72 -8.92 10.25
CA GLY A 22 -10.24 -8.62 8.91
C GLY A 22 -9.19 -8.13 7.90
N ILE A 23 -7.91 -8.03 8.28
CA ILE A 23 -6.83 -7.75 7.31
C ILE A 23 -6.12 -9.05 6.93
N PHE A 24 -5.95 -9.23 5.63
CA PHE A 24 -5.14 -10.29 5.04
C PHE A 24 -4.25 -9.68 3.97
N VAL A 25 -2.93 -9.85 4.11
CA VAL A 25 -1.96 -9.51 3.07
C VAL A 25 -1.51 -10.79 2.37
N PRO A 26 -1.76 -10.95 1.05
CA PRO A 26 -1.33 -12.12 0.28
C PRO A 26 0.19 -12.31 0.29
N ASP A 27 0.65 -13.56 0.27
CA ASP A 27 2.08 -13.90 0.33
C ASP A 27 2.89 -13.32 -0.83
N ASP A 28 2.30 -13.26 -2.04
CA ASP A 28 2.94 -12.67 -3.22
C ASP A 28 3.25 -11.18 -3.03
N GLN A 29 2.39 -10.45 -2.30
CA GLN A 29 2.62 -9.04 -1.98
C GLN A 29 3.73 -8.88 -0.92
N ILE A 30 3.85 -9.84 0.01
CA ILE A 30 4.93 -9.88 0.99
C ILE A 30 6.26 -10.20 0.30
N GLU A 31 6.28 -11.15 -0.62
CA GLU A 31 7.47 -11.50 -1.41
C GLU A 31 7.89 -10.35 -2.32
N ARG A 32 6.93 -9.65 -2.94
CA ARG A 32 7.19 -8.42 -3.71
C ARG A 32 7.92 -7.37 -2.87
N LEU A 33 7.45 -7.10 -1.65
CA LEU A 33 8.16 -6.20 -0.72
C LEU A 33 9.56 -6.70 -0.37
N LYS A 34 9.72 -8.00 -0.09
CA LYS A 34 11.04 -8.56 0.25
C LYS A 34 12.02 -8.40 -0.92
N ALA A 35 11.57 -8.66 -2.14
CA ALA A 35 12.37 -8.56 -3.36
C ALA A 35 12.92 -7.16 -3.61
N ALA A 36 12.21 -6.10 -3.16
CA ALA A 36 12.71 -4.73 -3.24
C ALA A 36 13.96 -4.47 -2.38
N GLY A 37 14.18 -5.26 -1.32
CA GLY A 37 15.31 -5.10 -0.40
C GLY A 37 15.09 -4.03 0.69
N LYS A 38 15.74 -4.20 1.84
CA LYS A 38 15.44 -3.46 3.09
C LYS A 38 15.51 -1.93 2.96
N GLY A 39 16.40 -1.40 2.12
CA GLY A 39 16.51 0.04 1.86
C GLY A 39 15.34 0.62 1.05
N ASN A 40 14.59 -0.22 0.33
CA ASN A 40 13.58 0.20 -0.63
C ASN A 40 12.15 -0.18 -0.22
N TYR A 41 11.94 -0.81 0.93
CA TYR A 41 10.60 -1.28 1.34
C TYR A 41 9.54 -0.18 1.35
N VAL A 42 9.89 1.02 1.82
CA VAL A 42 8.96 2.15 1.84
C VAL A 42 8.64 2.61 0.42
N GLN A 43 9.64 2.69 -0.45
CA GLN A 43 9.44 3.07 -1.85
C GLN A 43 8.56 2.05 -2.59
N GLU A 44 8.80 0.75 -2.38
CA GLU A 44 7.97 -0.29 -2.99
C GLU A 44 6.54 -0.26 -2.43
N GLY A 45 6.37 -0.01 -1.12
CA GLY A 45 5.06 0.18 -0.51
C GLY A 45 4.27 1.36 -1.08
N ILE A 46 4.95 2.48 -1.35
CA ILE A 46 4.38 3.65 -2.03
C ILE A 46 3.93 3.28 -3.44
N LYS A 47 4.79 2.61 -4.20
CA LYS A 47 4.50 2.15 -5.56
C LYS A 47 3.30 1.18 -5.59
N MET A 48 3.28 0.20 -4.70
CA MET A 48 2.17 -0.75 -4.56
C MET A 48 0.83 -0.04 -4.26
N ALA A 49 0.84 0.95 -3.36
CA ALA A 49 -0.35 1.72 -3.04
C ALA A 49 -0.82 2.56 -4.23
N GLY A 50 0.10 3.23 -4.92
CA GLY A 50 -0.19 4.04 -6.12
C GLY A 50 -0.76 3.20 -7.27
N GLU A 51 -0.12 2.08 -7.58
CA GLU A 51 -0.60 1.12 -8.60
C GLU A 51 -2.02 0.62 -8.29
N PHE A 52 -2.29 0.29 -7.02
CA PHE A 52 -3.61 -0.17 -6.63
C PHE A 52 -4.66 0.94 -6.73
N ILE A 53 -4.36 2.17 -6.31
CA ILE A 53 -5.26 3.33 -6.48
C ILE A 53 -5.53 3.59 -7.97
N LYS A 54 -4.50 3.52 -8.81
CA LYS A 54 -4.63 3.68 -10.26
C LYS A 54 -5.55 2.60 -10.85
N GLN A 55 -5.37 1.34 -10.46
CA GLN A 55 -6.24 0.24 -10.88
C GLN A 55 -7.70 0.50 -10.47
N LEU A 56 -7.95 0.89 -9.21
CA LEU A 56 -9.31 1.20 -8.73
C LEU A 56 -9.98 2.30 -9.55
N LYS A 57 -9.22 3.31 -9.99
CA LYS A 57 -9.67 4.40 -10.85
C LYS A 57 -9.95 3.92 -12.28
N GLU A 58 -9.02 3.18 -12.88
CA GLU A 58 -9.15 2.65 -14.25
C GLU A 58 -10.33 1.68 -14.39
N GLU A 59 -10.58 0.86 -13.37
CA GLU A 59 -11.71 -0.07 -13.31
C GLU A 59 -13.02 0.57 -12.81
N ASN A 60 -13.00 1.87 -12.49
CA ASN A 60 -14.14 2.64 -11.98
C ASN A 60 -14.85 1.95 -10.79
N LEU A 61 -14.08 1.40 -9.85
CA LEU A 61 -14.61 0.62 -8.72
C LEU A 61 -15.09 1.49 -7.55
N CYS A 62 -14.62 2.74 -7.45
CA CYS A 62 -15.07 3.68 -6.44
C CYS A 62 -14.75 5.14 -6.79
N ASP A 63 -15.52 6.07 -6.24
CA ASP A 63 -15.34 7.52 -6.46
C ASP A 63 -14.14 8.14 -5.73
N GLY A 64 -13.45 7.38 -4.87
CA GLY A 64 -12.33 7.89 -4.09
C GLY A 64 -11.74 6.90 -3.10
N VAL A 65 -10.62 7.30 -2.51
CA VAL A 65 -9.83 6.49 -1.58
C VAL A 65 -9.60 7.21 -0.25
N HIS A 66 -9.58 6.44 0.83
CA HIS A 66 -9.15 6.90 2.15
C HIS A 66 -7.78 6.29 2.47
N ILE A 67 -6.72 7.11 2.41
CA ILE A 67 -5.34 6.67 2.68
C ILE A 67 -5.07 6.76 4.19
N MET A 68 -4.80 5.62 4.80
CA MET A 68 -4.41 5.48 6.21
C MET A 68 -2.88 5.37 6.29
N ALA A 69 -2.18 6.51 6.32
CA ALA A 69 -0.73 6.56 6.23
C ALA A 69 0.02 6.04 7.49
N ILE A 70 -0.62 6.07 8.67
CA ILE A 70 -0.10 5.56 9.96
C ILE A 70 1.36 6.00 10.21
N GLY A 71 1.57 7.28 10.55
CA GLY A 71 2.89 7.81 10.91
C GLY A 71 3.87 7.83 9.73
N ALA A 72 3.35 8.02 8.52
CA ALA A 72 4.11 8.14 7.27
C ALA A 72 3.39 9.10 6.31
N GLU A 73 2.74 10.12 6.87
CA GLU A 73 1.92 11.11 6.19
C GLU A 73 2.71 11.86 5.11
N GLU A 74 4.03 12.00 5.29
CA GLU A 74 4.94 12.61 4.31
C GLU A 74 5.03 11.84 2.98
N ASN A 75 4.60 10.57 2.96
CA ASN A 75 4.59 9.76 1.74
C ASN A 75 3.29 9.87 0.95
N VAL A 76 2.25 10.51 1.48
CA VAL A 76 0.96 10.65 0.78
C VAL A 76 1.11 11.33 -0.59
N PRO A 77 1.84 12.46 -0.74
CA PRO A 77 2.04 13.06 -2.06
C PRO A 77 2.65 12.09 -3.08
N LYS A 78 3.66 11.30 -2.66
CA LYS A 78 4.32 10.33 -3.54
C LYS A 78 3.39 9.20 -3.98
N ILE A 79 2.47 8.77 -3.10
CA ILE A 79 1.45 7.76 -3.45
C ILE A 79 0.50 8.32 -4.51
N LEU A 80 0.12 9.60 -4.40
CA LEU A 80 -0.72 10.27 -5.39
C LEU A 80 0.00 10.43 -6.72
N ASP A 81 1.29 10.79 -6.70
CA ASP A 81 2.14 10.86 -7.91
C ASP A 81 2.19 9.50 -8.63
N GLU A 82 2.44 8.41 -7.91
CA GLU A 82 2.43 7.03 -8.47
C GLU A 82 1.04 6.63 -9.00
N ALA A 83 -0.03 7.13 -8.39
CA ALA A 83 -1.41 6.91 -8.85
C ALA A 83 -1.81 7.76 -10.06
N GLY A 84 -0.98 8.74 -10.45
CA GLY A 84 -1.31 9.73 -11.50
C GLY A 84 -2.45 10.65 -11.09
N LEU A 85 -2.47 11.09 -9.83
CA LEU A 85 -3.46 11.98 -9.22
C LEU A 85 -2.86 13.32 -8.80
#